data_AF-A0A373D7Q1-F1
#
_entry.id   AF-A0A373D7Q1-F1
#
_cell.length_a   1.000
_cell.length_b   1.000
_cell.length_c   1.000
_cell.angle_alpha   90.00
_cell.angle_beta   90.00
_cell.angle_gamma   90.00
#
_symmetry.space_group_name_H-M   'P 1'
#
loop_
_entity.id
_entity.type
_entity.pdbx_description
1 polymer ?
#
loop_
_entity_poly.entity_id
_entity_poly.type
_entity_poly.pdbx_seq_one_letter_code
_entity_poly.pdbx_strand_id
1 'polypeptide(L)'
;MSNAGLFLHTSINFDEVANALDYGQRTLDHATYAKVTNAFKKMVFHCLLWIFISIIICCGTVLLSHHIQNLKTNELLTAYNATAFKGGVRTSPTTVLYTEGSSYQYDVSKLGLDLDTDFPHQRAVTLLLDDQNQLKGVISNDEFNKITDIFAFGLVFGMIEIAVIMIVYAFFVRKHTSYGKKWYAFMKWFETRDDTLIDIIRE
;
A
#
# COMPACT_ATOMS: atom_id res chain seq x y z
N MET A 1 28.77 24.89 1.36
CA MET A 1 27.95 24.95 2.59
C MET A 1 27.08 23.70 2.62
N SER A 2 27.00 23.03 3.77
CA SER A 2 26.61 21.63 3.91
C SER A 2 25.11 21.36 3.73
N ASN A 3 24.77 20.47 2.81
CA ASN A 3 23.45 19.83 2.74
C ASN A 3 23.41 18.62 3.67
N ALA A 4 23.66 18.84 4.96
CA ALA A 4 23.38 17.86 6.01
C ALA A 4 21.87 17.87 6.36
N GLY A 5 21.02 17.86 5.34
CA GLY A 5 19.58 17.83 5.46
C GLY A 5 19.07 16.50 4.92
N LEU A 6 18.72 15.58 5.82
CA LEU A 6 17.57 14.68 5.68
C LEU A 6 17.25 14.17 4.26
N PHE A 7 18.21 13.66 3.50
CA PHE A 7 17.89 13.00 2.24
C PHE A 7 17.56 11.54 2.52
N LEU A 8 16.25 11.30 2.65
CA LEU A 8 15.60 10.10 2.11
C LEU A 8 15.92 10.02 0.60
N HIS A 9 17.18 9.76 0.23
CA HIS A 9 17.47 9.17 -1.07
C HIS A 9 16.98 7.72 -0.99
N THR A 10 15.68 7.55 -1.23
CA THR A 10 15.01 6.25 -1.37
C THR A 10 15.40 5.55 -2.68
N SER A 11 16.20 6.21 -3.54
CA SER A 11 16.83 5.63 -4.71
C SER A 11 18.29 5.29 -4.42
N ILE A 12 18.62 3.99 -4.47
CA ILE A 12 20.01 3.56 -4.61
C ILE A 12 20.52 4.13 -5.93
N ASN A 13 21.54 4.99 -5.89
CA ASN A 13 22.24 5.40 -7.08
C ASN A 13 23.17 4.26 -7.53
N PHE A 14 22.66 3.39 -8.41
CA PHE A 14 23.40 2.22 -8.87
C PHE A 14 24.69 2.59 -9.61
N ASP A 15 24.76 3.78 -10.24
CA ASP A 15 25.98 4.27 -10.89
C ASP A 15 27.05 4.60 -9.86
N GLU A 16 26.67 5.23 -8.75
CA GLU A 16 27.59 5.53 -7.65
C GLU A 16 28.05 4.26 -6.93
N VAL A 17 27.16 3.29 -6.75
CA VAL A 17 27.52 1.96 -6.23
C VAL A 17 28.50 1.26 -7.16
N ALA A 18 28.27 1.30 -8.48
CA ALA A 18 29.17 0.71 -9.46
C ALA A 18 30.55 1.39 -9.42
N ASN A 19 30.58 2.73 -9.42
CA ASN A 19 31.82 3.50 -9.31
C ASN A 19 32.59 3.19 -8.01
N ALA A 20 31.89 3.06 -6.89
CA ALA A 20 32.49 2.70 -5.61
C ALA A 20 33.13 1.31 -5.67
N LEU A 21 32.39 0.32 -6.18
CA LEU A 21 32.89 -1.06 -6.33
C LEU A 21 34.09 -1.13 -7.29
N ASP A 22 34.04 -0.44 -8.43
CA ASP A 22 35.15 -0.35 -9.39
C ASP A 22 36.39 0.28 -8.77
N TYR A 23 36.21 1.35 -7.98
CA TYR A 23 37.30 1.97 -7.24
C TYR A 23 37.89 0.99 -6.22
N GLY A 24 37.04 0.37 -5.39
CA GLY A 24 37.42 -0.62 -4.39
C GLY A 24 38.22 -1.77 -4.99
N GLN A 25 37.83 -2.26 -6.18
CA GLN A 25 38.54 -3.33 -6.89
C GLN A 25 39.97 -2.96 -7.27
N ARG A 26 40.22 -1.68 -7.59
CA ARG A 26 41.55 -1.19 -8.02
C ARG A 26 42.47 -0.87 -6.85
N THR A 27 41.90 -0.51 -5.70
CA THR A 27 42.67 0.07 -4.57
C THR A 27 42.78 -0.84 -3.36
N LEU A 28 41.83 -1.74 -3.13
CA LEU A 28 41.87 -2.68 -2.01
C LEU A 28 42.56 -3.97 -2.42
N ASP A 29 43.21 -4.63 -1.45
CA ASP A 29 43.70 -5.99 -1.67
C ASP A 29 42.53 -6.96 -1.92
N HIS A 30 42.83 -8.08 -2.58
CA HIS A 30 41.82 -9.04 -3.01
C HIS A 30 40.98 -9.59 -1.84
N ALA A 31 41.57 -9.78 -0.65
CA ALA A 31 40.85 -10.31 0.50
C ALA A 31 39.88 -9.27 1.08
N THR A 32 40.32 -8.02 1.22
CA THR A 32 39.47 -6.91 1.68
C THR A 32 38.34 -6.62 0.69
N TYR A 33 38.62 -6.60 -0.61
CA TYR A 33 37.58 -6.40 -1.64
C TYR A 33 36.55 -7.54 -1.68
N ALA A 34 36.98 -8.79 -1.46
CA ALA A 34 36.07 -9.94 -1.34
C ALA A 34 35.12 -9.79 -0.14
N LYS A 35 35.55 -9.19 0.98
CA LYS A 35 34.68 -8.88 2.12
C LYS A 35 33.63 -7.83 1.78
N VAL A 36 34.02 -6.76 1.07
CA VAL A 36 33.10 -5.71 0.59
C VAL A 36 32.03 -6.29 -0.32
N THR A 37 32.43 -7.04 -1.35
CA THR A 37 31.49 -7.62 -2.33
C THR A 37 30.56 -8.64 -1.69
N ASN A 38 31.04 -9.45 -0.75
CA ASN A 38 30.18 -10.36 0.02
C ASN A 38 29.21 -9.61 0.95
N ALA A 39 29.65 -8.52 1.58
CA ALA A 39 28.79 -7.68 2.40
C ALA A 39 27.68 -7.03 1.56
N PHE A 40 28.03 -6.50 0.38
CA PHE A 40 27.07 -5.94 -0.58
C PHE A 40 26.05 -6.98 -1.04
N LYS A 41 26.50 -8.17 -1.48
CA LYS A 41 25.60 -9.27 -1.91
C LYS A 41 24.63 -9.67 -0.80
N LYS A 42 25.12 -9.81 0.45
CA LYS A 42 24.27 -10.13 1.60
C LYS A 42 23.27 -9.02 1.90
N MET A 43 23.69 -7.75 1.82
CA MET A 43 22.79 -6.62 2.00
C MET A 43 21.67 -6.64 0.96
N VAL A 44 22.00 -6.78 -0.34
CA VAL A 44 21.00 -6.83 -1.42
C VAL A 44 20.04 -8.01 -1.24
N PHE A 45 20.56 -9.21 -0.95
CA PHE A 45 19.74 -10.39 -0.71
C PHE A 45 18.74 -10.16 0.43
N HIS A 46 19.20 -9.60 1.55
CA HIS A 46 18.35 -9.33 2.70
C HIS A 46 17.34 -8.20 2.42
N CYS A 47 17.72 -7.13 1.72
CA CYS A 47 16.78 -6.10 1.30
C CYS A 47 15.65 -6.70 0.44
N LEU A 48 15.99 -7.53 -0.56
CA LEU A 48 15.00 -8.20 -1.40
C LEU A 48 14.11 -9.17 -0.62
N LEU A 49 14.70 -9.95 0.30
CA LEU A 49 13.95 -10.86 1.16
C LEU A 49 12.91 -10.11 2.00
N TRP A 50 13.29 -8.99 2.60
CA TRP A 50 12.37 -8.21 3.43
C TRP A 50 11.33 -7.44 2.63
N ILE A 51 11.65 -7.00 1.40
CA ILE A 51 10.64 -6.53 0.46
C ILE A 51 9.60 -7.63 0.21
N PHE A 52 10.05 -8.85 -0.09
CA PHE A 52 9.17 -9.98 -0.36
C PHE A 52 8.29 -10.33 0.86
N ILE A 53 8.86 -10.40 2.06
CA ILE A 53 8.12 -10.62 3.31
C ILE A 53 7.08 -9.52 3.53
N SER A 54 7.46 -8.25 3.30
CA SER A 54 6.55 -7.11 3.49
C SER A 54 5.39 -7.14 2.50
N ILE A 55 5.63 -7.56 1.25
CA ILE A 55 4.58 -7.76 0.25
C ILE A 55 3.61 -8.85 0.71
N ILE A 56 4.09 -9.98 1.25
CA ILE A 56 3.23 -11.05 1.76
C ILE A 56 2.33 -10.53 2.90
N ILE A 57 2.90 -9.77 3.84
CA ILE A 57 2.15 -9.18 4.96
C ILE A 57 1.07 -8.23 4.43
N CYS A 58 1.44 -7.31 3.52
CA CYS A 58 0.51 -6.37 2.89
C CYS A 58 -0.61 -7.09 2.14
N CYS A 59 -0.30 -8.14 1.37
CA CYS A 59 -1.30 -8.99 0.73
C CYS A 59 -2.27 -9.58 1.75
N GLY A 60 -1.78 -10.03 2.92
CA GLY A 60 -2.62 -10.53 4.01
C GLY A 60 -3.62 -9.47 4.51
N THR A 61 -3.14 -8.27 4.79
CA THR A 61 -3.97 -7.12 5.23
C THR A 61 -5.04 -6.78 4.19
N VAL A 62 -4.67 -6.69 2.92
CA VAL A 62 -5.58 -6.38 1.81
C VAL A 62 -6.64 -7.46 1.62
N LEU A 63 -6.26 -8.73 1.67
CA LEU A 63 -7.18 -9.87 1.55
C LEU A 63 -8.16 -9.92 2.73
N LEU A 64 -7.69 -9.64 3.95
CA LEU A 64 -8.55 -9.58 5.13
C LEU A 64 -9.56 -8.44 5.02
N SER A 65 -9.12 -7.25 4.61
CA SER A 65 -10.03 -6.10 4.39
C SER A 65 -11.07 -6.38 3.30
N HIS A 66 -10.67 -6.99 2.19
CA HIS A 66 -11.60 -7.42 1.14
C HIS A 66 -12.60 -8.46 1.66
N HIS A 67 -12.14 -9.43 2.47
CA HIS A 67 -13.03 -10.41 3.09
C HIS A 67 -14.06 -9.76 4.02
N ILE A 68 -13.63 -8.82 4.88
CA ILE A 68 -14.53 -8.09 5.79
C ILE A 68 -15.53 -7.23 5.00
N GLN A 69 -15.08 -6.55 3.93
CA GLN A 69 -15.97 -5.81 3.04
C GLN A 69 -17.05 -6.75 2.48
N ASN A 70 -16.67 -7.92 1.97
CA ASN A 70 -17.61 -8.88 1.40
C ASN A 70 -18.60 -9.43 2.43
N LEU A 71 -18.15 -9.70 3.67
CA LEU A 71 -19.04 -10.12 4.74
C LEU A 71 -20.11 -9.06 5.02
N LYS A 72 -19.71 -7.79 5.20
CA LYS A 72 -20.67 -6.69 5.44
C LYS A 72 -21.59 -6.44 4.25
N THR A 73 -21.06 -6.57 3.04
CA THR A 73 -21.82 -6.48 1.78
C THR A 73 -22.90 -7.56 1.76
N ASN A 74 -22.57 -8.81 2.06
CA ASN A 74 -23.49 -9.94 2.07
C ASN A 74 -24.52 -9.87 3.21
N GLU A 75 -24.12 -9.40 4.39
CA GLU A 75 -25.05 -9.16 5.51
C GLU A 75 -26.14 -8.16 5.11
N LEU A 76 -25.77 -7.06 4.43
CA LEU A 76 -26.71 -6.06 3.94
C LEU A 76 -27.62 -6.61 2.83
N LEU A 77 -27.06 -7.32 1.85
CA LEU A 77 -27.84 -7.95 0.79
C LEU A 77 -28.86 -8.93 1.36
N THR A 78 -28.46 -9.74 2.34
CA THR A 78 -29.33 -10.70 3.01
C THR A 78 -30.45 -10.01 3.79
N ALA A 79 -30.13 -8.92 4.52
CA ALA A 79 -31.12 -8.17 5.30
C ALA A 79 -32.22 -7.56 4.43
N TYR A 80 -31.90 -7.17 3.20
CA TYR A 80 -32.86 -6.59 2.25
C TYR A 80 -33.41 -7.60 1.23
N ASN A 81 -33.04 -8.88 1.30
CA ASN A 81 -33.38 -9.87 0.28
C ASN A 81 -33.01 -9.41 -1.15
N ALA A 82 -31.84 -8.79 -1.27
CA ALA A 82 -31.26 -8.27 -2.49
C ALA A 82 -30.03 -9.10 -2.88
N THR A 83 -29.58 -8.98 -4.13
CA THR A 83 -28.42 -9.70 -4.67
C THR A 83 -27.38 -8.77 -5.29
N ALA A 84 -27.70 -7.50 -5.56
CA ALA A 84 -26.77 -6.54 -6.13
C ALA A 84 -26.91 -5.12 -5.56
N PHE A 85 -25.78 -4.40 -5.57
CA PHE A 85 -25.70 -2.95 -5.33
C PHE A 85 -25.52 -2.22 -6.65
N LYS A 86 -26.36 -1.21 -6.91
CA LYS A 86 -26.25 -0.35 -8.10
C LYS A 86 -26.25 1.12 -7.70
N GLY A 87 -25.35 1.91 -8.27
CA GLY A 87 -25.31 3.35 -8.05
C GLY A 87 -26.44 4.06 -8.78
N GLY A 88 -27.31 4.75 -8.05
CA GLY A 88 -28.43 5.51 -8.58
C GLY A 88 -28.27 7.01 -8.38
N VAL A 89 -28.86 7.80 -9.27
CA VAL A 89 -28.95 9.26 -9.17
C VAL A 89 -30.40 9.66 -8.96
N ARG A 90 -30.66 10.35 -7.87
CA ARG A 90 -31.96 10.95 -7.57
C ARG A 90 -32.35 11.96 -8.65
N THR A 91 -33.56 11.82 -9.18
CA THR A 91 -34.15 12.76 -10.16
C THR A 91 -35.40 13.47 -9.64
N SER A 92 -36.06 12.92 -8.61
CA SER A 92 -37.22 13.52 -7.94
C SER A 92 -37.26 13.08 -6.45
N PRO A 93 -38.21 13.55 -5.63
CA PRO A 93 -38.37 13.09 -4.24
C PRO A 93 -38.57 11.58 -4.10
N THR A 94 -39.16 10.92 -5.10
CA THR A 94 -39.47 9.48 -5.05
C THR A 94 -38.83 8.68 -6.17
N THR A 95 -38.04 9.30 -7.03
CA THR A 95 -37.49 8.65 -8.22
C THR A 95 -35.97 8.65 -8.23
N VAL A 96 -35.41 7.47 -8.51
CA VAL A 96 -33.99 7.26 -8.75
C VAL A 96 -33.78 6.69 -10.15
N LEU A 97 -32.82 7.28 -10.87
CA LEU A 97 -32.35 6.80 -12.16
C LEU A 97 -31.06 6.00 -11.97
N TYR A 98 -31.01 4.81 -12.52
CA TYR A 98 -29.83 3.97 -12.62
C TYR A 98 -29.48 3.78 -14.10
N THR A 99 -28.18 3.72 -14.45
CA THR A 99 -27.76 3.50 -15.84
C THR A 99 -26.62 2.50 -15.92
N GLU A 100 -26.84 1.40 -16.65
CA GLU A 100 -25.83 0.40 -16.99
C GLU A 100 -26.15 -0.17 -18.37
N GLY A 101 -25.56 0.43 -19.41
CA GLY A 101 -25.91 0.15 -20.82
C GLY A 101 -27.29 0.65 -21.24
N SER A 102 -28.29 0.57 -20.36
CA SER A 102 -29.65 1.12 -20.48
C SER A 102 -30.03 1.93 -19.24
N SER A 103 -30.98 2.86 -19.37
CA SER A 103 -31.50 3.67 -18.27
C SER A 103 -32.70 2.99 -17.62
N TYR A 104 -32.65 2.82 -16.30
CA TYR A 104 -33.68 2.23 -15.47
C TYR A 104 -34.17 3.25 -14.46
N GLN A 105 -35.49 3.40 -14.35
CA GLN A 105 -36.10 4.33 -13.42
C GLN A 105 -36.84 3.55 -12.33
N TYR A 106 -36.52 3.84 -11.08
CA TYR A 106 -37.11 3.21 -9.92
C TYR A 106 -37.90 4.22 -9.10
N ASP A 107 -39.11 3.82 -8.70
CA ASP A 107 -39.97 4.56 -7.78
C ASP A 107 -39.79 3.99 -6.37
N VAL A 108 -39.16 4.78 -5.50
CA VAL A 108 -38.81 4.39 -4.13
C VAL A 108 -39.97 4.59 -3.16
N SER A 109 -41.04 5.29 -3.56
CA SER A 109 -42.23 5.48 -2.72
C SER A 109 -42.92 4.16 -2.37
N LYS A 110 -42.74 3.13 -3.20
CA LYS A 110 -43.21 1.76 -2.94
C LYS A 110 -42.53 1.11 -1.73
N LEU A 111 -41.36 1.63 -1.33
CA LEU A 111 -40.65 1.25 -0.11
C LEU A 111 -41.03 2.14 1.08
N GLY A 112 -41.96 3.09 0.90
CA GLY A 112 -42.33 4.07 1.93
C GLY A 112 -41.29 5.18 2.13
N LEU A 113 -40.38 5.36 1.17
CA LEU A 113 -39.30 6.34 1.26
C LEU A 113 -39.65 7.64 0.53
N ASP A 114 -39.25 8.76 1.13
CA ASP A 114 -39.17 10.08 0.50
C ASP A 114 -37.73 10.58 0.61
N LEU A 115 -37.06 10.70 -0.55
CA LEU A 115 -35.65 11.06 -0.61
C LEU A 115 -35.39 12.51 -0.19
N ASP A 116 -36.40 13.38 -0.11
CA ASP A 116 -36.25 14.72 0.48
C ASP A 116 -36.16 14.69 2.00
N THR A 117 -36.81 13.73 2.66
CA THR A 117 -36.76 13.61 4.12
C THR A 117 -35.71 12.62 4.58
N ASP A 118 -35.59 11.49 3.89
CA ASP A 118 -34.75 10.37 4.29
C ASP A 118 -33.29 10.55 3.83
N PHE A 119 -33.08 11.26 2.70
CA PHE A 119 -31.76 11.52 2.13
C PHE A 119 -31.60 12.99 1.66
N PRO A 120 -31.88 13.99 2.51
CA PRO A 120 -32.05 15.40 2.13
C PRO A 120 -30.85 16.03 1.40
N HIS A 121 -29.65 15.51 1.63
CA HIS A 121 -28.40 16.06 1.09
C HIS A 121 -27.74 15.18 0.03
N GLN A 122 -28.35 14.04 -0.33
CA GLN A 122 -27.71 13.06 -1.19
C GLN A 122 -28.42 12.94 -2.55
N ARG A 123 -27.71 13.39 -3.58
CA ARG A 123 -28.13 13.22 -4.97
C ARG A 123 -27.77 11.84 -5.52
N ALA A 124 -26.70 11.23 -5.02
CA ALA A 124 -26.32 9.86 -5.34
C ALA A 124 -26.76 8.95 -4.19
N VAL A 125 -27.35 7.81 -4.53
CA VAL A 125 -27.82 6.79 -3.59
C VAL A 125 -27.44 5.42 -4.12
N THR A 126 -27.42 4.42 -3.24
CA THR A 126 -27.16 3.04 -3.65
C THR A 126 -28.46 2.24 -3.59
N LEU A 127 -28.81 1.64 -4.72
CA LEU A 127 -29.97 0.78 -4.87
C LEU A 127 -29.61 -0.67 -4.57
N LEU A 128 -30.46 -1.34 -3.80
CA LEU A 128 -30.42 -2.77 -3.51
C LEU A 128 -31.42 -3.48 -4.43
N LEU A 129 -30.93 -4.27 -5.38
CA LEU A 129 -31.75 -4.97 -6.37
C LEU A 129 -31.69 -6.48 -6.17
N ASP A 130 -32.77 -7.20 -6.46
CA ASP A 130 -32.77 -8.66 -6.58
C ASP A 130 -32.36 -9.15 -7.97
N ASP A 131 -32.38 -10.48 -8.16
CA ASP A 131 -32.03 -11.15 -9.42
C ASP A 131 -32.98 -10.81 -10.58
N GLN A 132 -34.16 -10.24 -10.28
CA GLN A 132 -35.14 -9.79 -11.27
C GLN A 132 -35.10 -8.26 -11.46
N ASN A 133 -34.01 -7.60 -11.03
CA ASN A 133 -33.84 -6.15 -11.04
C ASN A 133 -34.95 -5.38 -10.32
N GLN A 134 -35.65 -6.01 -9.37
CA GLN A 134 -36.65 -5.34 -8.55
C GLN A 134 -35.96 -4.63 -7.39
N LEU A 135 -36.40 -3.39 -7.13
CA LEU A 135 -35.90 -2.61 -6.02
C LEU A 135 -36.37 -3.20 -4.69
N LYS A 136 -35.42 -3.49 -3.80
CA LYS A 136 -35.67 -3.99 -2.44
C LYS A 136 -35.34 -2.98 -1.34
N GLY A 137 -34.42 -2.07 -1.62
CA GLY A 137 -33.95 -1.10 -0.65
C GLY A 137 -33.16 0.02 -1.30
N VAL A 138 -33.00 1.11 -0.54
CA VAL A 138 -32.14 2.23 -0.88
C VAL A 138 -31.33 2.55 0.35
N ILE A 139 -30.02 2.68 0.18
CA ILE A 139 -29.12 3.14 1.24
C ILE A 139 -28.40 4.40 0.78
N SER A 140 -27.95 5.16 1.77
CA SER A 140 -27.15 6.34 1.52
C SER A 140 -25.82 5.97 0.86
N ASN A 141 -25.30 6.84 0.01
CA ASN A 141 -23.97 6.58 -0.57
C ASN A 141 -22.88 6.64 0.50
N ASP A 142 -23.09 7.41 1.57
CA ASP A 142 -22.19 7.47 2.72
C ASP A 142 -22.13 6.12 3.48
N GLU A 143 -23.25 5.43 3.64
CA GLU A 143 -23.27 4.08 4.23
C GLU A 143 -22.62 3.04 3.33
N PHE A 144 -22.87 3.14 2.02
CA PHE A 144 -22.19 2.28 1.05
C PHE A 144 -20.67 2.50 1.08
N ASN A 145 -20.23 3.76 1.10
CA ASN A 145 -18.82 4.14 1.19
C ASN A 145 -18.16 3.58 2.46
N LYS A 146 -18.85 3.59 3.61
CA LYS A 146 -18.31 2.95 4.84
C LYS A 146 -17.99 1.46 4.66
N ILE A 147 -18.63 0.77 3.73
CA ILE A 147 -18.38 -0.65 3.43
C ILE A 147 -17.27 -0.77 2.40
N THR A 148 -17.35 -0.03 1.29
CA THR A 148 -16.35 -0.10 0.22
C THR A 148 -15.00 0.43 0.65
N ASP A 149 -14.97 1.44 1.53
CA ASP A 149 -13.74 2.05 2.01
C ASP A 149 -12.94 1.10 2.90
N ILE A 150 -13.53 0.01 3.43
CA ILE A 150 -12.79 -0.99 4.23
C ILE A 150 -11.62 -1.57 3.44
N PHE A 151 -11.83 -1.86 2.15
CA PHE A 151 -10.76 -2.33 1.27
C PHE A 151 -9.75 -1.24 0.95
N ALA A 152 -10.21 -0.01 0.68
CA ALA A 152 -9.32 1.13 0.45
C ALA A 152 -8.43 1.40 1.68
N PHE A 153 -8.98 1.33 2.88
CA PHE A 153 -8.22 1.39 4.13
C PHE A 153 -7.21 0.24 4.21
N GLY A 154 -7.62 -1.00 3.91
CA GLY A 154 -6.71 -2.15 3.86
C GLY A 154 -5.51 -1.95 2.95
N LEU A 155 -5.71 -1.38 1.75
CA LEU A 155 -4.64 -1.03 0.83
C LEU A 155 -3.70 0.02 1.41
N VAL A 156 -4.24 1.10 1.97
CA VAL A 156 -3.42 2.18 2.56
C VAL A 156 -2.63 1.67 3.76
N PHE A 157 -3.26 0.91 4.65
CA PHE A 157 -2.59 0.28 5.79
C PHE A 157 -1.47 -0.68 5.33
N GLY A 158 -1.73 -1.53 4.34
CA GLY A 158 -0.72 -2.43 3.79
C GLY A 158 0.49 -1.68 3.20
N MET A 159 0.28 -0.53 2.55
CA MET A 159 1.38 0.31 2.06
C MET A 159 2.19 0.93 3.21
N ILE A 160 1.52 1.41 4.27
CA ILE A 160 2.17 1.95 5.46
C ILE A 160 2.99 0.86 6.16
N GLU A 161 2.46 -0.35 6.29
CA GLU A 161 3.16 -1.51 6.87
C GLU A 161 4.46 -1.79 6.15
N ILE A 162 4.44 -1.85 4.80
CA ILE A 162 5.66 -2.03 4.00
C ILE A 162 6.67 -0.92 4.31
N ALA A 163 6.24 0.34 4.29
CA ALA A 163 7.14 1.47 4.55
C ALA A 163 7.80 1.37 5.94
N VAL A 164 7.02 1.05 6.97
CA VAL A 164 7.53 0.92 8.35
C VAL A 164 8.51 -0.25 8.47
N ILE A 165 8.17 -1.43 7.92
CA ILE A 165 9.05 -2.60 7.95
C ILE A 165 10.37 -2.29 7.25
N MET A 166 10.32 -1.66 6.08
CA MET A 166 11.52 -1.31 5.32
C MET A 166 12.40 -0.30 6.06
N ILE A 167 11.81 0.73 6.69
CA ILE A 167 12.55 1.71 7.47
C ILE A 167 13.24 1.05 8.67
N VAL A 168 12.48 0.31 9.49
CA VAL A 168 13.01 -0.37 10.67
C VAL A 168 14.10 -1.37 10.28
N TYR A 169 13.88 -2.13 9.21
CA TYR A 169 14.85 -3.11 8.73
C TYR A 169 16.13 -2.45 8.21
N ALA A 170 16.03 -1.34 7.47
CA ALA A 170 17.20 -0.60 7.01
C ALA A 170 18.06 -0.10 8.20
N PHE A 171 17.42 0.43 9.26
CA PHE A 171 18.13 0.80 10.49
C PHE A 171 18.77 -0.39 11.19
N PHE A 172 18.05 -1.52 11.26
CA PHE A 172 18.55 -2.75 11.88
C PHE A 172 19.79 -3.27 11.13
N VAL A 173 19.72 -3.39 9.81
CA VAL A 173 20.84 -3.83 8.97
C VAL A 173 22.05 -2.93 9.17
N ARG A 174 21.87 -1.61 9.12
CA ARG A 174 22.97 -0.65 9.29
C ARG A 174 23.67 -0.78 10.64
N LYS A 175 22.92 -0.95 11.73
CA LYS A 175 23.49 -0.90 13.10
C LYS A 175 23.90 -2.26 13.66
N HIS A 176 23.22 -3.34 13.29
CA HIS A 176 23.31 -4.60 14.02
C HIS A 176 23.90 -5.75 13.20
N THR A 177 24.11 -5.61 11.90
CA THR A 177 24.68 -6.68 11.08
C THR A 177 26.12 -6.37 10.65
N SER A 178 26.98 -7.40 10.65
CA SER A 178 28.37 -7.25 10.22
C SER A 178 28.47 -6.79 8.76
N TYR A 179 27.61 -7.31 7.87
CA TYR A 179 27.58 -6.91 6.47
C TYR A 179 27.09 -5.47 6.28
N GLY A 180 26.10 -5.01 7.05
CA GLY A 180 25.62 -3.64 6.98
C GLY A 180 26.67 -2.63 7.46
N LYS A 181 27.38 -2.94 8.55
CA LYS A 181 28.50 -2.14 9.04
C LYS A 181 29.64 -2.05 8.02
N LYS A 182 30.03 -3.18 7.43
CA LYS A 182 31.09 -3.25 6.40
C LYS A 182 30.74 -2.47 5.14
N TRP A 183 29.51 -2.64 4.65
CA TRP A 183 29.04 -1.90 3.48
C TRP A 183 29.01 -0.40 3.74
N TYR A 184 28.50 0.01 4.91
CA TYR A 184 28.49 1.41 5.31
C TYR A 184 29.90 2.00 5.47
N ALA A 185 30.82 1.25 6.10
CA ALA A 185 32.22 1.67 6.23
C ALA A 185 32.90 1.81 4.87
N PHE A 186 32.64 0.89 3.93
CA PHE A 186 33.14 0.97 2.56
C PHE A 186 32.62 2.19 1.79
N MET A 187 31.30 2.44 1.81
CA MET A 187 30.72 3.60 1.13
C MET A 187 31.24 4.91 1.74
N LYS A 188 31.33 4.99 3.06
CA LYS A 188 31.89 6.16 3.74
C LYS A 188 33.37 6.34 3.42
N TRP A 189 34.16 5.27 3.39
CA TRP A 189 35.56 5.32 2.97
C TRP A 189 35.70 5.77 1.51
N PHE A 190 34.80 5.32 0.64
CA PHE A 190 34.78 5.77 -0.75
C PHE A 190 34.51 7.28 -0.85
N GLU A 191 33.62 7.82 -0.03
CA GLU A 191 33.32 9.25 0.00
C GLU A 191 34.43 10.09 0.65
N THR A 192 34.97 9.64 1.79
CA THR A 192 35.83 10.48 2.65
C THR A 192 37.31 10.16 2.53
N ARG A 193 37.69 9.02 1.93
CA ARG A 193 39.06 8.48 1.89
C ARG A 193 39.72 8.34 3.26
N ASP A 194 38.90 8.10 4.30
CA ASP A 194 39.36 7.93 5.67
C ASP A 194 39.79 6.49 5.93
N ASP A 195 41.09 6.23 5.90
CA ASP A 195 41.66 4.88 6.02
C ASP A 195 41.37 4.20 7.37
N THR A 196 40.94 4.93 8.40
CA THR A 196 40.49 4.31 9.67
C THR A 196 39.26 3.41 9.47
N LEU A 197 38.50 3.64 8.39
CA LEU A 197 37.35 2.82 8.03
C LEU A 197 37.75 1.50 7.35
N ILE A 198 38.98 1.39 6.83
CA ILE A 198 39.47 0.14 6.20
C ILE A 198 39.58 -0.98 7.24
N ASP A 199 39.93 -0.67 8.49
CA ASP A 199 40.02 -1.67 9.55
C ASP A 199 38.66 -2.33 9.83
N ILE A 200 37.57 -1.55 9.79
CA ILE A 200 36.19 -2.06 9.92
C ILE A 200 35.80 -2.98 8.74
N ILE A 201 36.34 -2.72 7.55
CA ILE A 201 36.11 -3.57 6.37
C ILE A 201 36.91 -4.88 6.48
N ARG A 202 38.12 -4.80 7.04
CA ARG A 202 39.07 -5.90 7.22
C ARG A 202 38.70 -6.85 8.35
N GLU A 203 37.96 -6.43 9.37
CA GLU A 203 37.45 -7.31 10.43
C GLU A 203 36.27 -8.15 9.94
#